data_AF-A0A7X6UPB2-F1
#
_entry.id   AF-A0A7X6UPB2-F1
#
_cell.length_a   1.000
_cell.length_b   1.000
_cell.length_c   1.000
_cell.angle_alpha   90.00
_cell.angle_beta   90.00
_cell.angle_gamma   90.00
#
_symmetry.space_group_name_H-M   'P 1'
#
loop_
_entity.id
_entity.type
_entity.pdbx_description
1 polymer ?
#
loop_
_entity_poly.entity_id
_entity_poly.type
_entity_poly.pdbx_seq_one_letter_code
_entity_poly.pdbx_strand_id
1 'polypeptide(L)'
;MGLAKRFLSVVVVFLLCQLGSAKTVGLWKDARSAITDGLVQTLTDAGWEIVSLSGGDLSDWEKLSELDVIFLPGGWNAYNFANFDARRNLVKFVASGKGILAGAFRGGYTRTANRVFLPEIGEIYNRVGSPWVEGYGDSELAKAIEEPMTAGGFDHLVVKPGPYGKIFAVSANDPIGAYGEVYGGRCVIFGVFLGLDAKTEPMTGSPKKVLLAIMDWLNSAKKPNDAELQKNRDLADCEFLRREKRWDWTFNDRGPDRSASALPAMRDKKAVELEGRMFRLQYMSQFLSGSALKKCETGIADLSKSVERLNVAYERELKALEEKLNRMTAAELIEAKLDESLNERLLPEKELTNLTDKSDKLISELVPLVEAKKTELLKVEHEKDLANLPNLIKATSSEDAKERLFAVRELGRIGDIKAEQVFIKLLNDPDAQVRIA
;
A
#
# COMPACT_ATOMS: atom_id res chain seq x y z
N MET A 1 64.46 35.83 -28.83
CA MET A 1 63.50 35.53 -27.73
C MET A 1 62.20 36.26 -28.04
N GLY A 2 61.07 35.55 -28.11
CA GLY A 2 59.73 36.16 -28.09
C GLY A 2 58.93 36.15 -29.39
N LEU A 3 58.81 34.99 -30.04
CA LEU A 3 57.89 34.75 -31.15
C LEU A 3 56.48 34.44 -30.60
N ALA A 4 55.46 35.07 -31.19
CA ALA A 4 54.11 34.56 -31.48
C ALA A 4 53.39 33.65 -30.45
N LYS A 5 52.26 34.13 -29.89
CA LYS A 5 51.01 33.36 -29.72
C LYS A 5 49.89 34.21 -29.10
N ARG A 6 48.66 33.97 -29.60
CA ARG A 6 47.33 34.38 -29.09
C ARG A 6 46.73 35.68 -29.64
N PHE A 7 46.39 35.64 -30.92
CA PHE A 7 45.09 36.15 -31.37
C PHE A 7 44.26 34.93 -31.77
N LEU A 8 43.34 34.50 -30.91
CA LEU A 8 42.33 33.49 -31.22
C LEU A 8 40.98 34.04 -30.77
N SER A 9 40.27 34.63 -31.73
CA SER A 9 38.85 34.48 -31.99
C SER A 9 37.90 34.41 -30.78
N VAL A 10 37.41 35.55 -30.33
CA VAL A 10 36.09 35.64 -29.67
C VAL A 10 35.08 35.98 -30.76
N VAL A 11 34.63 34.95 -31.49
CA VAL A 11 33.39 35.03 -32.27
C VAL A 11 32.29 34.56 -31.33
N VAL A 12 31.64 35.52 -30.66
CA VAL A 12 30.37 35.27 -29.98
C VAL A 12 29.31 35.09 -31.06
N VAL A 13 29.06 33.84 -31.46
CA VAL A 13 27.85 33.48 -32.19
C VAL A 13 26.72 33.46 -31.16
N PHE A 14 25.98 34.56 -31.06
CA PHE A 14 24.63 34.55 -30.49
C PHE A 14 23.73 33.76 -31.45
N LEU A 15 23.72 32.43 -31.30
CA LEU A 15 22.65 31.62 -31.86
C LEU A 15 21.44 31.87 -30.96
N LEU A 16 20.63 32.86 -31.32
CA LEU A 16 19.26 33.01 -30.85
C LEU A 16 18.43 31.84 -31.43
N CYS A 17 18.67 30.63 -30.93
CA CYS A 17 17.58 29.68 -30.84
C CYS A 17 16.54 30.32 -29.93
N GLN A 18 15.30 30.39 -30.40
CA GLN A 18 14.15 30.62 -29.54
C GLN A 18 14.14 29.50 -28.49
N LEU A 19 14.87 29.70 -27.40
CA LEU A 19 14.84 28.87 -26.22
C LEU A 19 13.44 29.04 -25.64
N GLY A 20 12.51 28.19 -26.09
CA GLY A 20 11.44 27.79 -25.19
C GLY A 20 12.12 27.36 -23.90
N SER A 21 11.67 27.91 -22.77
CA SER A 21 12.19 27.52 -21.46
C SER A 21 12.28 25.99 -21.40
N ALA A 22 13.48 25.46 -21.17
CA ALA A 22 13.68 24.02 -21.10
C ALA A 22 12.71 23.44 -20.09
N LYS A 23 11.98 22.36 -20.45
CA LYS A 23 11.04 21.71 -19.52
C LYS A 23 11.86 21.03 -18.44
N THR A 24 11.57 21.28 -17.16
CA THR A 24 12.33 20.71 -16.05
C THR A 24 11.56 19.58 -15.37
N VAL A 25 12.24 18.48 -15.06
CA VAL A 25 11.69 17.37 -14.28
C VAL A 25 12.54 17.05 -13.07
N GLY A 26 11.92 17.04 -11.90
CA GLY A 26 12.51 16.51 -10.68
C GLY A 26 12.33 15.00 -10.60
N LEU A 27 13.43 14.24 -10.67
CA LEU A 27 13.43 12.79 -10.45
C LEU A 27 13.72 12.49 -8.99
N TRP A 28 12.73 11.96 -8.27
CA TRP A 28 12.92 11.54 -6.89
C TRP A 28 13.71 10.23 -6.78
N LYS A 29 14.84 10.30 -6.08
CA LYS A 29 15.78 9.22 -5.86
C LYS A 29 15.88 8.87 -4.38
N ASP A 30 15.64 7.60 -4.09
CA ASP A 30 16.00 6.92 -2.86
C ASP A 30 16.85 5.67 -3.16
N ALA A 31 17.15 4.89 -2.12
CA ALA A 31 17.98 3.69 -2.22
C ALA A 31 17.41 2.60 -3.15
N ARG A 32 16.13 2.67 -3.54
CA ARG A 32 15.46 1.63 -4.34
C ARG A 32 14.61 2.19 -5.47
N SER A 33 14.81 3.45 -5.85
CA SER A 33 14.12 4.10 -6.96
C SER A 33 14.59 3.52 -8.28
N ALA A 34 13.64 3.25 -9.18
CA ALA A 34 13.89 2.68 -10.51
C ALA A 34 14.42 3.74 -11.50
N ILE A 35 15.44 4.50 -11.10
CA ILE A 35 16.09 5.49 -11.98
C ILE A 35 17.30 4.83 -12.62
N THR A 36 17.18 4.54 -13.92
CA THR A 36 18.25 3.98 -14.75
C THR A 36 18.86 5.07 -15.65
N ASP A 37 20.06 4.83 -16.18
CA ASP A 37 20.70 5.76 -17.11
C ASP A 37 19.88 5.89 -18.40
N GLY A 38 19.28 4.78 -18.86
CA GLY A 38 18.40 4.77 -20.02
C GLY A 38 17.14 5.61 -19.85
N LEU A 39 16.54 5.63 -18.65
CA LEU A 39 15.40 6.51 -18.33
C LEU A 39 15.82 7.98 -18.41
N VAL A 40 16.96 8.33 -17.80
CA VAL A 40 17.50 9.69 -17.80
C VAL A 40 17.80 10.14 -19.22
N GLN A 41 18.45 9.30 -20.03
CA GLN A 41 18.76 9.60 -21.44
C GLN A 41 17.47 9.78 -22.25
N THR A 42 16.44 8.95 -22.02
CA THR A 42 15.14 9.08 -22.72
C THR A 42 14.50 10.44 -22.52
N LEU A 43 14.50 10.94 -21.28
CA LEU A 43 13.94 12.25 -20.96
C LEU A 43 14.81 13.38 -21.52
N THR A 44 16.14 13.25 -21.41
CA THR A 44 17.10 14.23 -21.94
C THR A 44 16.97 14.37 -23.46
N ASP A 45 16.87 13.24 -24.19
CA ASP A 45 16.66 13.20 -25.64
C ASP A 45 15.32 13.86 -26.04
N ALA A 46 14.33 13.82 -25.16
CA ALA A 46 13.04 14.48 -25.34
C ALA A 46 13.06 15.97 -24.92
N GLY A 47 14.22 16.52 -24.59
CA GLY A 47 14.41 17.94 -24.25
C GLY A 47 14.10 18.31 -22.81
N TRP A 48 14.06 17.33 -21.90
CA TRP A 48 13.87 17.58 -20.47
C TRP A 48 15.20 17.83 -19.76
N GLU A 49 15.26 18.89 -18.97
CA GLU A 49 16.31 19.10 -17.98
C GLU A 49 16.00 18.31 -16.71
N ILE A 50 16.95 17.50 -16.27
CA ILE A 50 16.77 16.57 -15.15
C ILE A 50 17.36 17.16 -13.87
N VAL A 51 16.52 17.30 -12.85
CA VAL A 51 16.93 17.67 -11.49
C VAL A 51 16.79 16.45 -10.58
N SER A 52 17.89 15.98 -10.00
CA SER A 52 17.84 14.89 -9.02
C SER A 52 17.29 15.42 -7.68
N LEU A 53 16.26 14.78 -7.16
CA LEU A 53 15.68 15.04 -5.85
C LEU A 53 15.96 13.87 -4.90
N SER A 54 16.26 14.13 -3.64
CA SER A 54 16.49 13.09 -2.62
C SER A 54 16.30 13.62 -1.20
N GLY A 55 16.08 12.73 -0.23
CA GLY A 55 16.08 13.08 1.20
C GLY A 55 15.13 14.22 1.61
N GLY A 56 15.67 15.37 2.00
CA GLY A 56 14.88 16.53 2.42
C GLY A 56 14.33 17.38 1.26
N ASP A 57 14.71 17.10 0.02
CA ASP A 57 14.45 17.99 -1.13
C ASP A 57 12.97 18.26 -1.38
N LEU A 58 12.08 17.30 -1.09
CA LEU A 58 10.64 17.54 -1.26
C LEU A 58 10.07 18.52 -0.23
N SER A 59 10.75 18.71 0.90
CA SER A 59 10.40 19.71 1.90
C SER A 59 10.92 21.12 1.53
N ASP A 60 11.80 21.23 0.53
CA ASP A 60 12.35 22.49 0.05
C ASP A 60 11.46 23.08 -1.07
N TRP A 61 10.63 24.06 -0.71
CA TRP A 61 9.73 24.68 -1.67
C TRP A 61 10.46 25.46 -2.76
N GLU A 62 11.57 26.12 -2.45
CA GLU A 62 12.32 26.91 -3.45
C GLU A 62 12.79 25.97 -4.57
N LYS A 63 13.37 24.84 -4.19
CA LYS A 63 13.80 23.80 -5.13
C LYS A 63 12.67 23.24 -5.97
N LEU A 64 11.50 22.94 -5.37
CA LEU A 64 10.36 22.44 -6.14
C LEU A 64 9.72 23.52 -7.03
N SER A 65 9.78 24.79 -6.64
CA SER A 65 9.12 25.87 -7.37
C SER A 65 9.73 26.19 -8.74
N GLU A 66 10.91 25.67 -9.03
CA GLU A 66 11.57 25.79 -10.35
C GLU A 66 11.26 24.63 -11.31
N LEU A 67 10.62 23.56 -10.83
CA LEU A 67 10.34 22.36 -11.64
C LEU A 67 9.02 22.46 -12.40
N ASP A 68 8.88 21.90 -13.59
CA ASP A 68 7.56 21.77 -14.25
C ASP A 68 6.85 20.48 -13.86
N VAL A 69 7.59 19.38 -13.75
CA VAL A 69 7.08 18.07 -13.37
C VAL A 69 7.92 17.45 -12.25
N ILE A 70 7.25 16.78 -11.31
CA ILE A 70 7.92 15.86 -10.39
C ILE A 70 7.56 14.45 -10.81
N PHE A 71 8.57 13.61 -11.01
CA PHE A 71 8.40 12.18 -11.22
C PHE A 71 8.93 11.44 -9.99
N LEU A 72 8.08 10.61 -9.42
CA LEU A 72 8.40 9.61 -8.41
C LEU A 72 8.52 8.25 -9.10
N PRO A 73 9.69 7.92 -9.70
CA PRO A 73 9.91 6.69 -10.46
C PRO A 73 10.11 5.51 -9.51
N GLY A 74 9.01 4.97 -9.01
CA GLY A 74 8.90 3.66 -8.37
C GLY A 74 10.05 3.26 -7.46
N GLY A 75 9.89 3.40 -6.15
CA GLY A 75 10.84 2.89 -5.16
C GLY A 75 10.30 1.67 -4.43
N TRP A 76 11.15 0.72 -4.06
CA TRP A 76 10.79 -0.30 -3.07
C TRP A 76 10.94 0.29 -1.66
N ASN A 77 9.93 0.14 -0.80
CA ASN A 77 10.02 0.34 0.64
C ASN A 77 10.63 1.69 1.06
N ALA A 78 10.13 2.79 0.49
CA ALA A 78 10.41 4.12 0.99
C ALA A 78 9.66 4.33 2.32
N TYR A 79 10.13 3.66 3.39
CA TYR A 79 9.40 3.53 4.65
C TYR A 79 9.04 4.89 5.27
N ASN A 80 9.93 5.87 5.17
CA ASN A 80 9.78 7.19 5.79
C ASN A 80 9.38 8.30 4.80
N PHE A 81 8.94 7.94 3.59
CA PHE A 81 8.52 8.90 2.57
C PHE A 81 7.02 9.15 2.62
N ALA A 82 6.51 10.38 2.48
CA ALA A 82 7.17 11.68 2.64
C ALA A 82 6.76 12.28 4.01
N ASN A 83 7.57 13.17 4.61
CA ASN A 83 7.22 13.88 5.85
C ASN A 83 6.10 14.91 5.62
N PHE A 84 5.61 15.57 6.67
CA PHE A 84 4.50 16.52 6.60
C PHE A 84 4.77 17.65 5.58
N ASP A 85 5.91 18.33 5.67
CA ASP A 85 6.24 19.46 4.80
C ASP A 85 6.38 19.03 3.34
N ALA A 86 6.98 17.87 3.09
CA ALA A 86 7.11 17.32 1.75
C ALA A 86 5.74 17.01 1.13
N ARG A 87 4.82 16.37 1.88
CA ARG A 87 3.46 16.11 1.38
C ARG A 87 2.72 17.41 1.09
N ARG A 88 2.80 18.38 2.00
CA ARG A 88 2.19 19.71 1.84
C ARG A 88 2.73 20.42 0.60
N ASN A 89 4.04 20.38 0.38
CA ASN A 89 4.68 20.97 -0.79
C ASN A 89 4.31 20.28 -2.09
N LEU A 90 4.14 18.95 -2.13
CA LEU A 90 3.67 18.24 -3.32
C LEU A 90 2.24 18.66 -3.71
N VAL A 91 1.36 18.86 -2.72
CA VAL A 91 0.02 19.41 -2.94
C VAL A 91 0.10 20.85 -3.46
N LYS A 92 0.90 21.70 -2.81
CA LYS A 92 1.15 23.09 -3.24
C LYS A 92 1.76 23.16 -4.66
N PHE A 93 2.60 22.20 -5.02
CA PHE A 93 3.23 22.09 -6.32
C PHE A 93 2.17 21.88 -7.40
N VAL A 94 1.28 20.90 -7.23
CA VAL A 94 0.15 20.69 -8.16
C VAL A 94 -0.80 21.88 -8.16
N ALA A 95 -1.11 22.45 -6.99
CA ALA A 95 -1.91 23.67 -6.89
C ALA A 95 -1.29 24.89 -7.60
N SER A 96 -0.01 24.80 -7.97
CA SER A 96 0.70 25.81 -8.76
C SER A 96 0.59 25.62 -10.27
N GLY A 97 -0.31 24.75 -10.74
CA GLY A 97 -0.48 24.46 -12.17
C GLY A 97 0.60 23.55 -12.73
N LYS A 98 1.16 22.67 -11.89
CA LYS A 98 2.28 21.79 -12.23
C LYS A 98 1.88 20.31 -12.19
N GLY A 99 2.76 19.45 -12.69
CA GLY A 99 2.47 18.04 -12.94
C GLY A 99 3.19 17.07 -12.00
N ILE A 100 2.49 16.07 -11.45
CA ILE A 100 3.15 14.96 -10.74
C ILE A 100 2.86 13.62 -11.40
N LEU A 101 3.91 12.85 -11.70
CA LEU A 101 3.84 11.42 -12.00
C LEU A 101 4.25 10.61 -10.78
N ALA A 102 3.32 9.84 -10.22
CA ALA A 102 3.61 8.83 -9.20
C ALA A 102 3.67 7.44 -9.86
N GLY A 103 4.86 6.98 -10.21
CA GLY A 103 5.09 5.66 -10.83
C GLY A 103 5.40 4.59 -9.79
N ALA A 104 4.73 3.44 -9.82
CA ALA A 104 4.88 2.23 -8.99
C ALA A 104 5.55 2.36 -7.60
N PHE A 105 5.24 3.42 -6.86
CA PHE A 105 6.03 3.82 -5.71
C PHE A 105 5.55 3.13 -4.44
N ARG A 106 6.32 2.20 -3.87
CA ARG A 106 5.97 1.47 -2.63
C ARG A 106 6.44 2.23 -1.39
N GLY A 107 5.52 2.85 -0.67
CA GLY A 107 5.75 3.41 0.66
C GLY A 107 5.33 2.45 1.76
N GLY A 108 6.08 2.38 2.88
CA GLY A 108 5.62 1.70 4.10
C GLY A 108 5.68 0.17 4.16
N TYR A 109 5.35 -0.39 5.34
CA TYR A 109 5.38 -1.83 5.65
C TYR A 109 4.26 -2.66 5.00
N THR A 110 3.19 -2.00 4.61
CA THR A 110 1.94 -2.59 4.13
C THR A 110 1.84 -2.67 2.61
N ARG A 111 2.91 -2.29 1.90
CA ARG A 111 3.00 -2.32 0.43
C ARG A 111 1.92 -1.46 -0.27
N THR A 112 1.24 -0.59 0.45
CA THR A 112 0.32 0.41 -0.10
C THR A 112 1.18 1.50 -0.71
N ALA A 113 1.32 1.42 -2.02
CA ALA A 113 2.11 2.35 -2.77
C ALA A 113 1.50 3.75 -2.63
N ASN A 114 2.32 4.76 -2.36
CA ASN A 114 1.92 6.16 -2.21
C ASN A 114 0.95 6.48 -1.06
N ARG A 115 1.49 7.13 -0.02
CA ARG A 115 0.77 8.11 0.80
C ARG A 115 0.21 9.19 -0.12
N VAL A 116 -0.99 9.04 -0.64
CA VAL A 116 -1.46 9.93 -1.71
C VAL A 116 -1.56 11.34 -1.14
N PHE A 117 -0.71 12.23 -1.63
CA PHE A 117 -0.86 13.66 -1.40
C PHE A 117 -2.12 14.19 -2.12
N LEU A 118 -2.62 13.46 -3.12
CA LEU A 118 -3.80 13.77 -3.95
C LEU A 118 -4.78 12.57 -4.08
N PRO A 119 -5.41 12.11 -2.98
CA PRO A 119 -6.38 10.99 -3.00
C PRO A 119 -7.57 11.28 -3.91
N GLU A 120 -7.79 12.54 -4.28
CA GLU A 120 -8.77 12.95 -5.27
C GLU A 120 -8.56 12.25 -6.63
N ILE A 121 -7.33 11.86 -6.95
CA ILE A 121 -6.98 11.20 -8.22
C ILE A 121 -7.01 9.69 -8.07
N GLY A 122 -6.45 9.15 -7.00
CA GLY A 122 -6.52 7.72 -6.74
C GLY A 122 -5.54 7.23 -5.69
N GLU A 123 -5.80 6.04 -5.20
CA GLU A 123 -5.05 5.38 -4.15
C GLU A 123 -4.47 4.08 -4.69
N ILE A 124 -3.22 3.77 -4.35
CA ILE A 124 -2.56 2.55 -4.83
C ILE A 124 -2.47 1.50 -3.73
N TYR A 125 -2.83 0.27 -4.06
CA TYR A 125 -2.72 -0.89 -3.18
C TYR A 125 -1.92 -2.00 -3.85
N ASN A 126 -1.31 -2.84 -3.02
CA ASN A 126 -0.56 -3.96 -3.52
C ASN A 126 -1.50 -5.05 -4.02
N ARG A 127 -1.32 -5.46 -5.26
CA ARG A 127 -1.83 -6.73 -5.76
C ARG A 127 -0.69 -7.45 -6.48
N VAL A 128 -0.60 -8.76 -6.29
CA VAL A 128 0.37 -9.58 -7.00
C VAL A 128 -0.38 -10.29 -8.12
N GLY A 129 0.00 -10.05 -9.37
CA GLY A 129 -0.49 -10.85 -10.51
C GLY A 129 -0.52 -10.10 -11.83
N SER A 130 -0.05 -10.73 -12.90
CA SER A 130 0.05 -10.23 -14.28
C SER A 130 1.01 -9.03 -14.52
N PRO A 131 2.03 -9.20 -15.38
CA PRO A 131 2.90 -8.09 -15.79
C PRO A 131 2.25 -7.21 -16.87
N TRP A 132 1.14 -7.63 -17.47
CA TRP A 132 0.58 -7.00 -18.66
C TRP A 132 -0.23 -5.74 -18.35
N VAL A 133 -0.01 -4.71 -19.16
CA VAL A 133 -0.59 -3.38 -19.07
C VAL A 133 -1.24 -3.04 -20.39
N GLU A 134 -2.52 -2.70 -20.36
CA GLU A 134 -3.32 -2.34 -21.53
C GLU A 134 -3.93 -0.94 -21.34
N GLY A 135 -4.09 -0.21 -22.44
CA GLY A 135 -4.82 1.06 -22.45
C GLY A 135 -6.29 0.84 -22.15
N TYR A 136 -6.89 1.72 -21.35
CA TYR A 136 -8.30 1.65 -20.97
C TYR A 136 -9.00 2.99 -21.20
N GLY A 137 -10.08 2.97 -21.99
CA GLY A 137 -10.84 4.15 -22.37
C GLY A 137 -10.21 4.95 -23.52
N ASP A 138 -10.74 6.14 -23.77
CA ASP A 138 -10.45 6.93 -24.98
C ASP A 138 -9.49 8.11 -24.78
N SER A 139 -8.85 8.20 -23.61
CA SER A 139 -7.93 9.29 -23.29
C SER A 139 -6.65 9.22 -24.14
N GLU A 140 -5.95 10.35 -24.28
CA GLU A 140 -4.64 10.36 -24.95
C GLU A 140 -3.60 9.49 -24.24
N LEU A 141 -3.69 9.38 -22.91
CA LEU A 141 -2.82 8.50 -22.12
C LEU A 141 -3.14 7.02 -22.36
N ALA A 142 -4.42 6.67 -22.49
CA ALA A 142 -4.83 5.31 -22.84
C ALA A 142 -4.37 4.95 -24.26
N LYS A 143 -4.54 5.87 -25.21
CA LYS A 143 -4.10 5.72 -26.61
C LYS A 143 -2.58 5.63 -26.76
N ALA A 144 -1.81 6.18 -25.82
CA ALA A 144 -0.36 6.03 -25.80
C ALA A 144 0.08 4.57 -25.53
N ILE A 145 -0.80 3.75 -24.93
CA ILE A 145 -0.61 2.30 -24.78
C ILE A 145 -1.21 1.61 -26.01
N GLU A 146 -0.57 1.78 -27.16
CA GLU A 146 -1.02 1.22 -28.45
C GLU A 146 -1.03 -0.32 -28.45
N GLU A 147 -0.05 -0.92 -27.78
CA GLU A 147 0.11 -2.37 -27.65
C GLU A 147 0.30 -2.73 -26.17
N PRO A 148 -0.19 -3.90 -25.72
CA PRO A 148 0.06 -4.38 -24.36
C PRO A 148 1.55 -4.39 -24.04
N MET A 149 1.91 -3.81 -22.91
CA MET A 149 3.30 -3.74 -22.44
C MET A 149 3.47 -4.44 -21.10
N THR A 150 4.69 -4.82 -20.75
CA THR A 150 4.99 -5.35 -19.42
C THR A 150 5.42 -4.21 -18.49
N ALA A 151 4.92 -4.21 -17.26
CA ALA A 151 5.61 -3.53 -16.17
C ALA A 151 6.98 -4.21 -15.99
N GLY A 152 8.09 -3.47 -15.88
CA GLY A 152 9.44 -4.04 -15.77
C GLY A 152 9.73 -4.86 -14.49
N GLY A 153 8.71 -5.42 -13.84
CA GLY A 153 8.79 -6.26 -12.65
C GLY A 153 7.60 -7.23 -12.54
N PHE A 154 7.71 -8.21 -11.64
CA PHE A 154 6.67 -9.22 -11.38
C PHE A 154 5.39 -8.65 -10.74
N ASP A 155 5.48 -7.46 -10.17
CA ASP A 155 4.38 -6.81 -9.44
C ASP A 155 3.94 -5.54 -10.16
N HIS A 156 2.64 -5.39 -10.38
CA HIS A 156 2.02 -4.09 -10.61
C HIS A 156 1.29 -3.65 -9.35
N LEU A 157 0.81 -2.42 -9.33
CA LEU A 157 0.03 -1.91 -8.22
C LEU A 157 -1.34 -1.41 -8.69
N VAL A 158 -2.39 -1.80 -7.99
CA VAL A 158 -3.78 -1.50 -8.37
C VAL A 158 -4.14 -0.12 -7.85
N VAL A 159 -4.80 0.66 -8.69
CA VAL A 159 -5.32 1.98 -8.37
C VAL A 159 -6.82 1.88 -8.08
N LYS A 160 -7.26 2.36 -6.92
CA LYS A 160 -8.67 2.74 -6.71
C LYS A 160 -8.80 4.20 -7.12
N PRO A 161 -9.60 4.53 -8.14
CA PRO A 161 -9.75 5.91 -8.56
C PRO A 161 -10.41 6.74 -7.46
N GLY A 162 -9.89 7.97 -7.28
CA GLY A 162 -10.53 9.00 -6.48
C GLY A 162 -11.67 9.68 -7.23
N PRO A 163 -12.39 10.62 -6.60
CA PRO A 163 -13.52 11.33 -7.20
C PRO A 163 -13.20 12.08 -8.51
N TYR A 164 -11.95 12.50 -8.72
CA TYR A 164 -11.49 13.17 -9.94
C TYR A 164 -10.58 12.27 -10.80
N GLY A 165 -10.33 11.03 -10.37
CA GLY A 165 -9.51 10.05 -11.05
C GLY A 165 -10.22 9.41 -12.23
N LYS A 166 -9.61 9.48 -13.41
CA LYS A 166 -10.03 8.74 -14.60
C LYS A 166 -9.04 7.61 -14.86
N ILE A 167 -9.54 6.40 -15.06
CA ILE A 167 -8.69 5.25 -15.40
C ILE A 167 -8.21 5.39 -16.84
N PHE A 168 -6.93 5.14 -17.09
CA PHE A 168 -6.34 5.10 -18.42
C PHE A 168 -5.59 3.80 -18.74
N ALA A 169 -5.33 2.97 -17.73
CA ALA A 169 -4.62 1.71 -17.90
C ALA A 169 -5.14 0.63 -16.94
N VAL A 170 -5.18 -0.61 -17.43
CA VAL A 170 -5.59 -1.80 -16.68
C VAL A 170 -4.58 -2.93 -16.83
N SER A 171 -4.56 -3.84 -15.85
CA SER A 171 -3.95 -5.16 -15.96
C SER A 171 -5.06 -6.19 -15.77
N ALA A 172 -5.42 -6.90 -16.85
CA ALA A 172 -6.69 -7.63 -16.91
C ALA A 172 -7.86 -6.71 -16.53
N ASN A 173 -8.53 -6.97 -15.41
CA ASN A 173 -9.67 -6.15 -14.93
C ASN A 173 -9.28 -5.13 -13.85
N ASP A 174 -8.00 -5.09 -13.46
CA ASP A 174 -7.57 -4.24 -12.37
C ASP A 174 -7.10 -2.90 -12.90
N PRO A 175 -7.66 -1.77 -12.43
CA PRO A 175 -7.14 -0.46 -12.77
C PRO A 175 -5.73 -0.31 -12.22
N ILE A 176 -4.78 0.10 -13.04
CA ILE A 176 -3.39 0.31 -12.63
C ILE A 176 -2.88 1.70 -12.98
N GLY A 177 -3.64 2.47 -13.76
CA GLY A 177 -3.33 3.86 -14.09
C GLY A 177 -4.55 4.75 -13.91
N ALA A 178 -4.44 5.81 -13.12
CA ALA A 178 -5.42 6.88 -13.02
C ALA A 178 -4.76 8.25 -13.27
N TYR A 179 -5.52 9.18 -13.83
CA TYR A 179 -5.07 10.54 -14.08
C TYR A 179 -6.19 11.53 -13.80
N GLY A 180 -5.85 12.79 -13.52
CA GLY A 180 -6.83 13.85 -13.41
C GLY A 180 -6.23 15.21 -13.10
N GLU A 181 -7.12 16.20 -13.09
CA GLU A 181 -6.80 17.60 -12.80
C GLU A 181 -7.33 17.95 -11.42
N VAL A 182 -6.51 18.59 -10.59
CA VAL A 182 -6.86 18.97 -9.23
C VAL A 182 -6.12 20.24 -8.85
N TYR A 183 -6.82 21.18 -8.22
CA TYR A 183 -6.28 22.50 -7.83
C TYR A 183 -5.58 23.26 -8.98
N GLY A 184 -6.00 23.04 -10.23
CA GLY A 184 -5.40 23.67 -11.41
C GLY A 184 -4.12 23.01 -11.95
N GLY A 185 -3.59 21.98 -11.29
CA GLY A 185 -2.50 21.16 -11.82
C GLY A 185 -2.97 19.80 -12.32
N ARG A 186 -2.00 18.93 -12.65
CA ARG A 186 -2.24 17.59 -13.18
C ARG A 186 -1.50 16.54 -12.39
N CYS A 187 -2.11 15.38 -12.25
CA CYS A 187 -1.46 14.23 -11.62
C CYS A 187 -1.79 12.95 -12.36
N VAL A 188 -0.77 12.10 -12.49
CA VAL A 188 -0.87 10.73 -12.96
C VAL A 188 -0.36 9.81 -11.87
N ILE A 189 -1.17 8.81 -11.57
CA ILE A 189 -0.86 7.71 -10.66
C ILE A 189 -0.79 6.46 -11.52
N PHE A 190 0.38 5.83 -11.58
CA PHE A 190 0.59 4.68 -12.45
C PHE A 190 1.34 3.60 -11.71
N GLY A 191 0.68 2.48 -11.41
CA GLY A 191 1.23 1.33 -10.68
C GLY A 191 2.24 0.49 -11.46
N VAL A 192 2.95 1.10 -12.41
CA VAL A 192 3.93 0.47 -13.31
C VAL A 192 5.32 1.09 -13.13
N PHE A 193 6.36 0.24 -13.10
CA PHE A 193 7.76 0.65 -13.03
C PHE A 193 8.26 1.05 -14.42
N LEU A 194 8.05 2.30 -14.82
CA LEU A 194 8.55 2.82 -16.09
C LEU A 194 10.07 2.99 -16.07
N GLY A 195 10.75 2.46 -17.09
CA GLY A 195 12.19 2.65 -17.29
C GLY A 195 13.08 1.62 -16.58
N LEU A 196 12.52 0.74 -15.74
CA LEU A 196 13.31 -0.23 -14.95
C LEU A 196 14.17 -1.18 -15.82
N ASP A 197 13.68 -1.54 -17.01
CA ASP A 197 14.40 -2.42 -17.95
C ASP A 197 15.45 -1.67 -18.81
N ALA A 198 15.37 -0.34 -18.88
CA ALA A 198 16.25 0.50 -19.69
C ALA A 198 17.53 0.84 -18.91
N LYS A 199 18.38 -0.16 -18.65
CA LYS A 199 19.55 -0.02 -17.76
C LYS A 199 20.51 1.09 -18.19
N THR A 200 20.93 1.08 -19.47
CA THR A 200 21.92 2.01 -20.03
C THR A 200 21.42 2.72 -21.28
N GLU A 201 20.77 1.99 -22.18
CA GLU A 201 20.23 2.54 -23.43
C GLU A 201 18.88 3.23 -23.21
N PRO A 202 18.54 4.27 -24.01
CA PRO A 202 17.22 4.87 -23.99
C PRO A 202 16.10 3.84 -24.09
N MET A 203 14.98 4.12 -23.42
CA MET A 203 13.76 3.34 -23.54
C MET A 203 13.32 3.28 -25.00
N THR A 204 12.62 2.20 -25.38
CA THR A 204 12.08 2.02 -26.74
C THR A 204 10.63 1.52 -26.66
N GLY A 205 9.94 1.47 -27.80
CA GLY A 205 8.58 0.92 -27.91
C GLY A 205 7.53 1.64 -27.06
N SER A 206 6.50 0.89 -26.66
CA SER A 206 5.36 1.40 -25.88
C SER A 206 5.76 2.06 -24.55
N PRO A 207 6.68 1.51 -23.73
CA PRO A 207 7.08 2.17 -22.48
C PRO A 207 7.64 3.59 -22.66
N LYS A 208 8.43 3.83 -23.73
CA LYS A 208 8.92 5.18 -24.05
C LYS A 208 7.77 6.10 -24.45
N LYS A 209 6.89 5.65 -25.36
CA LYS A 209 5.75 6.44 -25.82
C LYS A 209 4.84 6.84 -24.66
N VAL A 210 4.52 5.90 -23.78
CA VAL A 210 3.67 6.12 -22.60
C VAL A 210 4.31 7.10 -21.63
N LEU A 211 5.60 6.93 -21.30
CA LEU A 211 6.29 7.87 -20.41
C LEU A 211 6.24 9.29 -20.98
N LEU A 212 6.63 9.47 -22.25
CA LEU A 212 6.68 10.81 -22.85
C LEU A 212 5.29 11.44 -22.99
N ALA A 213 4.26 10.66 -23.35
CA ALA A 213 2.89 11.13 -23.40
C ALA A 213 2.40 11.62 -22.02
N ILE A 214 2.72 10.88 -20.95
CA ILE A 214 2.42 11.30 -19.57
C ILE A 214 3.14 12.60 -19.24
N MET A 215 4.45 12.69 -19.53
CA MET A 215 5.26 13.86 -19.21
C MET A 215 4.76 15.12 -19.94
N ASP A 216 4.41 15.01 -21.23
CA ASP A 216 3.85 16.11 -22.00
C ASP A 216 2.44 16.50 -21.54
N TRP A 217 1.62 15.51 -21.17
CA TRP A 217 0.30 15.76 -20.59
C TRP A 217 0.40 16.52 -19.27
N LEU A 218 1.32 16.11 -18.39
CA LEU A 218 1.56 16.78 -17.11
C LEU A 218 2.06 18.22 -17.31
N ASN A 219 2.96 18.45 -18.26
CA ASN A 219 3.52 19.76 -18.54
C ASN A 219 2.53 20.73 -19.22
N SER A 220 1.54 20.21 -19.92
CA SER A 220 0.52 21.01 -20.61
C SER A 220 -0.63 21.47 -19.71
N ALA A 221 -0.51 21.31 -18.39
CA ALA A 221 -1.44 21.90 -17.43
C ALA A 221 -1.58 23.42 -17.65
N LYS A 222 -2.80 23.94 -17.56
CA LYS A 222 -3.06 25.38 -17.68
C LYS A 222 -2.31 26.11 -16.57
N LYS A 223 -1.40 27.00 -16.94
CA LYS A 223 -0.70 27.86 -15.97
C LYS A 223 -1.71 28.88 -15.42
N PRO A 224 -2.01 28.87 -14.11
CA PRO A 224 -2.98 29.80 -13.52
C PRO A 224 -2.41 31.23 -13.52
N ASN A 225 -3.29 32.24 -13.60
CA ASN A 225 -2.89 33.60 -13.26
C ASN A 225 -2.69 33.75 -11.73
N ASP A 226 -2.12 34.86 -11.27
CA ASP A 226 -1.79 35.06 -9.84
C ASP A 226 -2.98 34.88 -8.89
N ALA A 227 -4.17 35.32 -9.29
CA ALA A 227 -5.38 35.19 -8.48
C ALA A 227 -5.90 33.74 -8.44
N GLU A 228 -5.89 33.04 -9.58
CA GLU A 228 -6.20 31.61 -9.65
C GLU A 228 -5.18 30.79 -8.84
N LEU A 229 -3.89 31.13 -8.94
CA LEU A 229 -2.80 30.47 -8.25
C LEU A 229 -2.95 30.55 -6.73
N GLN A 230 -3.21 31.75 -6.21
CA GLN A 230 -3.40 31.95 -4.78
C GLN A 230 -4.63 31.18 -4.29
N LYS A 231 -5.76 31.30 -5.01
CA LYS A 231 -6.99 30.56 -4.67
C LYS A 231 -6.78 29.05 -4.65
N ASN A 232 -6.08 28.51 -5.65
CA ASN A 232 -5.79 27.08 -5.76
C ASN A 232 -4.92 26.61 -4.60
N ARG A 233 -3.86 27.37 -4.27
CA ARG A 233 -2.97 27.06 -3.14
C ARG A 233 -3.71 27.09 -1.81
N ASP A 234 -4.54 28.10 -1.56
CA ASP A 234 -5.30 28.22 -0.32
C ASP A 234 -6.30 27.07 -0.15
N LEU A 235 -7.00 26.70 -1.23
CA LEU A 235 -7.91 25.55 -1.22
C LEU A 235 -7.16 24.24 -0.97
N ALA A 236 -6.09 24.00 -1.73
CA ALA A 236 -5.31 22.78 -1.64
C ALA A 236 -4.66 22.61 -0.26
N ASP A 237 -4.15 23.71 0.32
CA ASP A 237 -3.56 23.73 1.65
C ASP A 237 -4.61 23.46 2.75
N CYS A 238 -5.77 24.12 2.67
CA CYS A 238 -6.87 23.86 3.61
C CYS A 238 -7.34 22.40 3.55
N GLU A 239 -7.54 21.85 2.35
CA GLU A 239 -7.98 20.47 2.20
C GLU A 239 -6.91 19.47 2.67
N PHE A 240 -5.63 19.71 2.33
CA PHE A 240 -4.51 18.93 2.86
C PHE A 240 -4.49 18.95 4.39
N LEU A 241 -4.54 20.13 5.01
CA LEU A 241 -4.53 20.26 6.46
C LEU A 241 -5.76 19.60 7.11
N ARG A 242 -6.94 19.70 6.50
CA ARG A 242 -8.14 18.97 6.96
C ARG A 242 -7.95 17.46 6.88
N ARG A 243 -7.38 16.94 5.79
CA ARG A 243 -7.02 15.51 5.67
C ARG A 243 -5.99 15.12 6.73
N GLU A 244 -5.00 15.96 7.01
CA GLU A 244 -4.00 15.75 8.08
C GLU A 244 -4.59 15.90 9.49
N LYS A 245 -5.74 16.55 9.69
CA LYS A 245 -6.37 16.65 11.03
C LYS A 245 -7.44 15.60 11.27
N ARG A 246 -8.24 15.28 10.24
CA ARG A 246 -9.12 14.11 10.26
C ARG A 246 -8.29 12.83 10.34
N TRP A 247 -7.13 12.88 9.67
CA TRP A 247 -6.26 11.75 9.37
C TRP A 247 -7.12 10.55 8.95
N ASP A 248 -7.87 10.63 7.85
CA ASP A 248 -8.80 9.56 7.43
C ASP A 248 -8.09 8.35 6.78
N TRP A 249 -6.76 8.34 6.69
CA TRP A 249 -6.03 7.26 6.02
C TRP A 249 -6.14 5.97 6.83
N THR A 250 -6.41 4.83 6.21
CA THR A 250 -6.55 3.60 6.98
C THR A 250 -5.22 3.25 7.68
N PHE A 251 -5.26 2.55 8.81
CA PHE A 251 -4.07 2.05 9.54
C PHE A 251 -3.09 1.34 8.59
N ASN A 252 -3.64 0.65 7.60
CA ASN A 252 -2.88 -0.13 6.62
C ASN A 252 -2.25 0.73 5.52
N ASP A 253 -2.62 1.99 5.31
CA ASP A 253 -2.08 2.81 4.21
C ASP A 253 -0.94 3.77 4.65
N ARG A 254 -0.52 3.71 5.93
CA ARG A 254 0.32 4.74 6.57
C ARG A 254 1.82 4.45 6.64
N GLY A 255 2.25 3.19 6.52
CA GLY A 255 3.64 2.79 6.74
C GLY A 255 4.04 2.78 8.24
N PRO A 256 5.32 3.04 8.60
CA PRO A 256 5.85 2.86 9.97
C PRO A 256 5.30 3.84 11.02
N ASP A 257 4.37 4.73 10.66
CA ASP A 257 3.46 5.34 11.63
C ASP A 257 2.55 4.23 12.17
N ARG A 258 3.05 3.47 13.15
CA ARG A 258 2.39 2.31 13.77
C ARG A 258 1.13 2.66 14.57
N SER A 259 0.70 3.92 14.51
CA SER A 259 -0.56 4.36 15.08
C SER A 259 -1.50 4.73 13.95
N ALA A 260 -2.74 4.26 14.05
CA ALA A 260 -3.83 4.83 13.26
C ALA A 260 -3.92 6.33 13.59
N SER A 261 -4.70 7.05 12.81
CA SER A 261 -5.04 8.43 13.13
C SER A 261 -5.56 8.54 14.52
N ALA A 262 -5.32 9.64 15.24
CA ALA A 262 -5.69 9.66 16.64
C ALA A 262 -7.15 9.24 16.90
N LEU A 263 -8.15 9.61 16.08
CA LEU A 263 -9.53 9.08 16.25
C LEU A 263 -9.69 7.58 15.86
N PRO A 264 -9.37 7.13 14.62
CA PRO A 264 -9.32 5.70 14.29
C PRO A 264 -8.44 4.83 15.18
N ALA A 265 -7.31 5.32 15.69
CA ALA A 265 -6.43 4.62 16.62
C ALA A 265 -7.06 4.51 18.00
N MET A 266 -7.72 5.57 18.48
CA MET A 266 -8.51 5.50 19.70
C MET A 266 -9.62 4.44 19.54
N ARG A 267 -10.32 4.43 18.40
CA ARG A 267 -11.33 3.41 18.08
C ARG A 267 -10.70 2.01 18.01
N ASP A 268 -9.67 1.82 17.20
CA ASP A 268 -9.05 0.52 16.92
C ASP A 268 -8.40 -0.07 18.16
N LYS A 269 -7.74 0.75 19.00
CA LYS A 269 -7.20 0.30 20.28
C LYS A 269 -8.29 -0.31 21.16
N LYS A 270 -9.48 0.29 21.18
CA LYS A 270 -10.62 -0.22 21.96
C LYS A 270 -11.29 -1.41 21.26
N ALA A 271 -11.40 -1.38 19.94
CA ALA A 271 -11.99 -2.46 19.14
C ALA A 271 -11.16 -3.75 19.25
N VAL A 272 -9.83 -3.68 19.14
CA VAL A 272 -8.92 -4.85 19.25
C VAL A 272 -9.12 -5.58 20.58
N GLU A 273 -9.28 -4.86 21.68
CA GLU A 273 -9.53 -5.48 23.00
C GLU A 273 -10.84 -6.27 23.04
N LEU A 274 -11.90 -5.76 22.39
CA LEU A 274 -13.20 -6.41 22.34
C LEU A 274 -13.24 -7.55 21.31
N GLU A 275 -12.78 -7.28 20.09
CA GLU A 275 -12.79 -8.19 18.95
C GLU A 275 -11.88 -9.40 19.19
N GLY A 276 -10.68 -9.21 19.78
CA GLY A 276 -9.79 -10.32 20.11
C GLY A 276 -10.44 -11.36 21.04
N ARG A 277 -11.20 -10.88 22.03
CA ARG A 277 -11.97 -11.75 22.94
C ARG A 277 -13.18 -12.37 22.26
N MET A 278 -13.87 -11.60 21.41
CA MET A 278 -14.98 -12.10 20.60
C MET A 278 -14.53 -13.23 19.68
N PHE A 279 -13.41 -13.08 18.96
CA PHE A 279 -12.83 -14.12 18.11
C PHE A 279 -12.45 -15.37 18.92
N ARG A 280 -11.86 -15.18 20.12
CA ARG A 280 -11.54 -16.30 21.01
C ARG A 280 -12.79 -17.07 21.44
N LEU A 281 -13.85 -16.38 21.81
CA LEU A 281 -15.13 -17.00 22.17
C LEU A 281 -15.78 -17.71 20.96
N GLN A 282 -15.77 -17.08 19.78
CA GLN A 282 -16.25 -17.71 18.54
C GLN A 282 -15.50 -19.01 18.25
N TYR A 283 -14.17 -19.03 18.40
CA TYR A 283 -13.39 -20.25 18.28
C TYR A 283 -13.78 -21.30 19.33
N MET A 284 -13.92 -20.91 20.60
CA MET A 284 -14.33 -21.81 21.68
C MET A 284 -15.70 -22.43 21.45
N SER A 285 -16.65 -21.69 20.87
CA SER A 285 -18.02 -22.14 20.63
C SER A 285 -18.10 -23.44 19.81
N GLN A 286 -17.11 -23.69 18.94
CA GLN A 286 -17.01 -24.90 18.12
C GLN A 286 -16.84 -26.18 18.94
N PHE A 287 -16.43 -26.06 20.21
CA PHE A 287 -16.17 -27.18 21.12
C PHE A 287 -17.19 -27.27 22.27
N LEU A 288 -18.14 -26.33 22.35
CA LEU A 288 -19.06 -26.23 23.46
C LEU A 288 -20.45 -26.76 23.08
N SER A 289 -21.22 -27.16 24.08
CA SER A 289 -22.62 -27.55 23.93
C SER A 289 -23.45 -27.14 25.15
N GLY A 290 -24.77 -27.22 25.03
CA GLY A 290 -25.70 -26.98 26.14
C GLY A 290 -25.57 -25.60 26.77
N SER A 291 -25.54 -25.54 28.10
CA SER A 291 -25.49 -24.27 28.85
C SER A 291 -24.20 -23.49 28.65
N ALA A 292 -23.06 -24.19 28.44
CA ALA A 292 -21.77 -23.55 28.19
C ALA A 292 -21.74 -22.85 26.83
N LEU A 293 -22.30 -23.47 25.79
CA LEU A 293 -22.44 -22.86 24.47
C LEU A 293 -23.32 -21.61 24.55
N LYS A 294 -24.50 -21.69 25.20
CA LYS A 294 -25.40 -20.55 25.35
C LYS A 294 -24.76 -19.37 26.09
N LYS A 295 -23.95 -19.64 27.13
CA LYS A 295 -23.16 -18.61 27.83
C LYS A 295 -22.11 -17.98 26.90
N CYS A 296 -21.41 -18.80 26.11
CA CYS A 296 -20.43 -18.35 25.14
C CYS A 296 -21.07 -17.44 24.07
N GLU A 297 -22.19 -17.87 23.47
CA GLU A 297 -22.96 -17.09 22.49
C GLU A 297 -23.46 -15.76 23.06
N THR A 298 -23.92 -15.76 24.31
CA THR A 298 -24.31 -14.53 25.00
C THR A 298 -23.11 -13.57 25.15
N GLY A 299 -21.94 -14.09 25.52
CA GLY A 299 -20.70 -13.29 25.59
C GLY A 299 -20.28 -12.71 24.24
N ILE A 300 -20.40 -13.49 23.16
CA ILE A 300 -20.15 -13.03 21.78
C ILE A 300 -21.12 -11.90 21.42
N ALA A 301 -22.42 -12.08 21.69
CA ALA A 301 -23.44 -11.08 21.39
C ALA A 301 -23.24 -9.77 22.17
N ASP A 302 -22.87 -9.86 23.45
CA ASP A 302 -22.56 -8.70 24.29
C ASP A 302 -21.36 -7.90 23.74
N LEU A 303 -20.27 -8.59 23.36
CA LEU A 303 -19.10 -7.96 22.76
C LEU A 303 -19.41 -7.34 21.40
N SER A 304 -20.11 -8.07 20.53
CA SER A 304 -20.54 -7.58 19.22
C SER A 304 -21.37 -6.31 19.32
N LYS A 305 -22.33 -6.27 20.26
CA LYS A 305 -23.14 -5.07 20.52
C LYS A 305 -22.29 -3.89 21.02
N SER A 306 -21.26 -4.14 21.82
CA SER A 306 -20.34 -3.10 22.29
C SER A 306 -19.44 -2.56 21.17
N VAL A 307 -18.96 -3.42 20.27
CA VAL A 307 -18.23 -3.00 19.07
C VAL A 307 -19.12 -2.16 18.16
N GLU A 308 -20.38 -2.54 17.98
CA GLU A 308 -21.33 -1.75 17.19
C GLU A 308 -21.57 -0.36 17.81
N ARG A 309 -21.76 -0.29 19.14
CA ARG A 309 -21.87 1.00 19.85
C ARG A 309 -20.62 1.87 19.68
N LEU A 310 -19.44 1.26 19.76
CA LEU A 310 -18.17 1.94 19.52
C LEU A 310 -18.09 2.49 18.08
N ASN A 311 -18.52 1.71 17.08
CA ASN A 311 -18.54 2.15 15.69
C ASN A 311 -19.53 3.32 15.48
N VAL A 312 -20.74 3.24 16.05
CA VAL A 312 -21.72 4.33 15.99
C VAL A 312 -21.20 5.60 16.66
N ALA A 313 -20.54 5.48 17.81
CA ALA A 313 -19.91 6.61 18.47
C ALA A 313 -18.77 7.19 17.62
N TYR A 314 -17.93 6.34 17.04
CA TYR A 314 -16.87 6.73 16.13
C TYR A 314 -17.37 7.53 14.93
N GLU A 315 -18.39 7.04 14.22
CA GLU A 315 -18.99 7.75 13.07
C GLU A 315 -19.56 9.12 13.47
N ARG A 316 -20.21 9.21 14.63
CA ARG A 316 -20.72 10.47 15.17
C ARG A 316 -19.59 11.46 15.46
N GLU A 317 -18.54 11.02 16.15
CA GLU A 317 -17.41 11.87 16.50
C GLU A 317 -16.59 12.27 15.27
N LEU A 318 -16.44 11.37 14.29
CA LEU A 318 -15.82 11.66 13.02
C LEU A 318 -16.57 12.78 12.32
N LYS A 319 -17.88 12.64 12.13
CA LYS A 319 -18.72 13.68 11.50
C LYS A 319 -18.63 15.03 12.21
N ALA A 320 -18.69 15.05 13.55
CA ALA A 320 -18.56 16.27 14.34
C ALA A 320 -17.18 16.94 14.16
N LEU A 321 -16.12 16.12 14.09
CA LEU A 321 -14.77 16.59 13.79
C LEU A 321 -14.69 17.18 12.38
N GLU A 322 -15.26 16.53 11.38
CA GLU A 322 -15.30 17.04 9.99
C GLU A 322 -16.01 18.38 9.90
N GLU A 323 -17.19 18.50 10.51
CA GLU A 323 -17.97 19.75 10.53
C GLU A 323 -17.19 20.90 11.19
N LYS A 324 -16.41 20.61 12.25
CA LYS A 324 -15.54 21.58 12.91
C LYS A 324 -14.38 22.00 12.00
N LEU A 325 -13.65 21.03 11.44
CA LEU A 325 -12.46 21.28 10.61
C LEU A 325 -12.81 22.00 9.30
N ASN A 326 -14.00 21.76 8.74
CA ASN A 326 -14.47 22.42 7.52
C ASN A 326 -14.73 23.92 7.70
N ARG A 327 -14.91 24.39 8.94
CA ARG A 327 -15.10 25.82 9.25
C ARG A 327 -13.79 26.54 9.55
N MET A 328 -12.69 25.81 9.71
CA MET A 328 -11.39 26.38 10.04
C MET A 328 -10.65 26.85 8.80
N THR A 329 -9.92 27.94 8.96
CA THR A 329 -8.88 28.46 8.07
C THR A 329 -7.60 27.63 8.16
N ALA A 330 -6.68 27.78 7.21
CA ALA A 330 -5.38 27.10 7.26
C ALA A 330 -4.59 27.39 8.55
N ALA A 331 -4.60 28.64 9.02
CA ALA A 331 -3.92 29.03 10.26
C ALA A 331 -4.52 28.33 11.49
N GLU A 332 -5.85 28.32 11.60
CA GLU A 332 -6.54 27.60 12.69
C GLU A 332 -6.30 26.09 12.61
N LEU A 333 -6.26 25.52 11.40
CA LEU A 333 -5.96 24.11 11.19
C LEU A 333 -4.54 23.77 11.66
N ILE A 334 -3.53 24.60 11.41
CA ILE A 334 -2.16 24.31 11.88
C ILE A 334 -2.14 24.17 13.41
N GLU A 335 -2.75 25.11 14.12
CA GLU A 335 -2.79 25.16 15.59
C GLU A 335 -3.78 24.17 16.23
N ALA A 336 -4.72 23.62 15.45
CA ALA A 336 -5.75 22.75 15.98
C ALA A 336 -5.16 21.48 16.62
N LYS A 337 -5.48 21.25 17.89
CA LYS A 337 -5.19 20.00 18.60
C LYS A 337 -6.41 19.10 18.62
N LEU A 338 -6.17 17.79 18.60
CA LEU A 338 -7.26 16.83 18.77
C LEU A 338 -7.77 16.91 20.21
N ASP A 339 -9.09 16.82 20.37
CA ASP A 339 -9.75 16.77 21.67
C ASP A 339 -9.46 15.44 22.38
N GLU A 340 -8.68 15.49 23.47
CA GLU A 340 -8.30 14.30 24.25
C GLU A 340 -9.51 13.58 24.87
N SER A 341 -10.63 14.29 25.07
CA SER A 341 -11.86 13.70 25.62
C SER A 341 -12.64 12.85 24.63
N LEU A 342 -12.23 12.79 23.35
CA LEU A 342 -12.78 11.86 22.36
C LEU A 342 -12.70 10.40 22.82
N ASN A 343 -11.62 10.02 23.50
CA ASN A 343 -11.45 8.66 24.03
C ASN A 343 -12.61 8.23 24.94
N GLU A 344 -13.04 9.12 25.84
CA GLU A 344 -14.13 8.86 26.76
C GLU A 344 -15.50 8.88 26.06
N ARG A 345 -15.66 9.68 25.00
CA ARG A 345 -16.92 9.73 24.22
C ARG A 345 -17.10 8.53 23.29
N LEU A 346 -16.01 7.92 22.83
CA LEU A 346 -16.05 6.70 22.02
C LEU A 346 -16.52 5.50 22.85
N LEU A 347 -15.77 5.19 23.91
CA LEU A 347 -16.11 4.15 24.87
C LEU A 347 -15.32 4.44 26.16
N PRO A 348 -16.00 4.80 27.27
CA PRO A 348 -15.37 5.14 28.53
C PRO A 348 -14.43 4.03 29.01
N GLU A 349 -13.28 4.39 29.58
CA GLU A 349 -12.27 3.40 29.96
C GLU A 349 -12.80 2.40 30.99
N LYS A 350 -13.60 2.88 31.95
CA LYS A 350 -14.27 2.04 32.94
C LYS A 350 -15.23 1.03 32.30
N GLU A 351 -15.92 1.41 31.23
CA GLU A 351 -16.81 0.51 30.51
C GLU A 351 -16.01 -0.57 29.77
N LEU A 352 -14.92 -0.17 29.10
CA LEU A 352 -13.99 -1.10 28.45
C LEU A 352 -13.44 -2.13 29.44
N THR A 353 -12.91 -1.68 30.58
CA THR A 353 -12.39 -2.58 31.64
C THR A 353 -13.44 -3.58 32.11
N ASN A 354 -14.67 -3.12 32.37
CA ASN A 354 -15.75 -4.03 32.79
C ASN A 354 -16.07 -5.10 31.73
N LEU A 355 -16.07 -4.71 30.44
CA LEU A 355 -16.33 -5.63 29.34
C LEU A 355 -15.20 -6.65 29.18
N THR A 356 -13.95 -6.21 29.27
CA THR A 356 -12.77 -7.10 29.18
C THR A 356 -12.72 -8.05 30.36
N ASP A 357 -12.92 -7.57 31.59
CA ASP A 357 -12.88 -8.41 32.80
C ASP A 357 -13.99 -9.47 32.79
N LYS A 358 -15.21 -9.08 32.41
CA LYS A 358 -16.34 -10.01 32.26
C LYS A 358 -16.02 -11.10 31.24
N SER A 359 -15.43 -10.73 30.12
CA SER A 359 -15.09 -11.63 29.02
C SER A 359 -13.92 -12.55 29.38
N ASP A 360 -12.88 -12.04 30.03
CA ASP A 360 -11.72 -12.82 30.47
C ASP A 360 -12.11 -13.84 31.53
N LYS A 361 -13.03 -13.48 32.43
CA LYS A 361 -13.63 -14.43 33.37
C LYS A 361 -14.39 -15.53 32.64
N LEU A 362 -15.27 -15.18 31.69
CA LEU A 362 -16.01 -16.17 30.89
C LEU A 362 -15.07 -17.10 30.11
N ILE A 363 -14.05 -16.54 29.47
CA ILE A 363 -13.03 -17.30 28.75
C ILE A 363 -12.35 -18.30 29.70
N SER A 364 -11.93 -17.85 30.89
CA SER A 364 -11.28 -18.70 31.89
C SER A 364 -12.18 -19.85 32.36
N GLU A 365 -13.49 -19.59 32.51
CA GLU A 365 -14.47 -20.63 32.85
C GLU A 365 -14.66 -21.66 31.71
N LEU A 366 -14.52 -21.24 30.45
CA LEU A 366 -14.75 -22.10 29.27
C LEU A 366 -13.51 -22.92 28.86
N VAL A 367 -12.29 -22.44 29.16
CA VAL A 367 -11.03 -23.11 28.76
C VAL A 367 -11.03 -24.61 29.13
N PRO A 368 -11.33 -25.03 30.38
CA PRO A 368 -11.26 -26.45 30.74
C PRO A 368 -12.25 -27.33 29.96
N LEU A 369 -13.43 -26.78 29.62
CA LEU A 369 -14.44 -27.50 28.84
C LEU A 369 -13.98 -27.71 27.39
N VAL A 370 -13.37 -26.67 26.81
CA VAL A 370 -12.80 -26.73 25.46
C VAL A 370 -11.64 -27.72 25.41
N GLU A 371 -10.74 -27.71 26.40
CA GLU A 371 -9.62 -28.65 26.49
C GLU A 371 -10.11 -30.10 26.64
N ALA A 372 -11.12 -30.33 27.48
CA ALA A 372 -11.73 -31.65 27.62
C ALA A 372 -12.32 -32.14 26.29
N LYS A 373 -13.07 -31.28 25.57
CA LYS A 373 -13.65 -31.65 24.28
C LYS A 373 -12.59 -31.87 23.20
N LYS A 374 -11.54 -31.04 23.16
CA LYS A 374 -10.41 -31.23 22.25
C LYS A 374 -9.70 -32.56 22.50
N THR A 375 -9.51 -32.93 23.76
CA THR A 375 -8.91 -34.21 24.15
C THR A 375 -9.78 -35.38 23.71
N GLU A 376 -11.10 -35.29 23.88
CA GLU A 376 -12.06 -36.28 23.39
C GLU A 376 -11.99 -36.41 21.86
N LEU A 377 -12.02 -35.30 21.13
CA LEU A 377 -11.93 -35.30 19.66
C LEU A 377 -10.61 -35.86 19.16
N LEU A 378 -9.48 -35.48 19.79
CA LEU A 378 -8.17 -36.01 19.46
C LEU A 378 -8.09 -37.51 19.71
N LYS A 379 -8.71 -38.00 20.79
CA LYS A 379 -8.77 -39.44 21.07
C LYS A 379 -9.54 -40.19 19.98
N VAL A 380 -10.69 -39.66 19.55
CA VAL A 380 -11.49 -40.24 18.46
C VAL A 380 -10.74 -40.22 17.13
N GLU A 381 -10.07 -39.10 16.81
CA GLU A 381 -9.22 -38.97 15.62
C GLU A 381 -8.09 -39.99 15.66
N HIS A 382 -7.38 -40.10 16.79
CA HIS A 382 -6.30 -41.06 16.97
C HIS A 382 -6.79 -42.52 16.86
N GLU A 383 -7.94 -42.87 17.44
CA GLU A 383 -8.55 -44.20 17.28
C GLU A 383 -8.87 -44.51 15.82
N LYS A 384 -9.37 -43.53 15.06
CA LYS A 384 -9.64 -43.67 13.62
C LYS A 384 -8.35 -43.83 12.82
N ASP A 385 -7.34 -43.04 13.13
CA ASP A 385 -6.02 -43.11 12.52
C ASP A 385 -5.36 -44.49 12.77
N LEU A 386 -5.41 -44.98 14.01
CA LEU A 386 -4.94 -46.32 14.38
C LEU A 386 -5.70 -47.42 13.64
N ALA A 387 -7.00 -47.27 13.40
CA ALA A 387 -7.78 -48.22 12.60
C ALA A 387 -7.33 -48.25 11.13
N ASN A 388 -6.80 -47.14 10.60
CA ASN A 388 -6.28 -47.06 9.23
C ASN A 388 -4.80 -47.49 9.11
N LEU A 389 -4.11 -47.72 10.24
CA LEU A 389 -2.70 -48.10 10.29
C LEU A 389 -2.36 -49.29 9.37
N PRO A 390 -3.14 -50.40 9.30
CA PRO A 390 -2.83 -51.51 8.42
C PRO A 390 -2.83 -51.13 6.92
N ASN A 391 -3.73 -50.23 6.51
CA ASN A 391 -3.81 -49.77 5.13
C ASN A 391 -2.61 -48.89 4.78
N LEU A 392 -2.22 -47.99 5.69
CA LEU A 392 -1.03 -47.15 5.51
C LEU A 392 0.24 -47.99 5.44
N ILE A 393 0.39 -48.99 6.31
CA ILE A 393 1.51 -49.95 6.26
C ILE A 393 1.54 -50.66 4.90
N LYS A 394 0.39 -51.12 4.38
CA LYS A 394 0.33 -51.74 3.06
C LYS A 394 0.73 -50.76 1.94
N ALA A 395 0.27 -49.51 2.01
CA ALA A 395 0.56 -48.47 1.00
C ALA A 395 2.06 -48.11 0.93
N THR A 396 2.84 -48.33 1.99
CA THR A 396 4.31 -48.18 1.95
C THR A 396 5.03 -49.15 0.99
N SER A 397 4.33 -50.15 0.46
CA SER A 397 4.85 -51.05 -0.57
C SER A 397 4.24 -50.79 -1.96
N SER A 398 3.56 -49.65 -2.16
CA SER A 398 3.04 -49.24 -3.47
C SER A 398 4.17 -49.01 -4.47
N GLU A 399 3.91 -49.28 -5.75
CA GLU A 399 4.83 -48.94 -6.83
C GLU A 399 4.93 -47.41 -7.03
N ASP A 400 3.89 -46.65 -6.67
CA ASP A 400 3.89 -45.18 -6.74
C ASP A 400 4.62 -44.55 -5.54
N ALA A 401 5.71 -43.83 -5.83
CA ALA A 401 6.50 -43.12 -4.83
C ALA A 401 5.70 -42.05 -4.07
N LYS A 402 4.71 -41.41 -4.70
CA LYS A 402 3.86 -40.40 -4.03
C LYS A 402 2.96 -41.05 -2.99
N GLU A 403 2.41 -42.22 -3.29
CA GLU A 403 1.57 -42.98 -2.37
C GLU A 403 2.39 -43.49 -1.19
N ARG A 404 3.61 -44.00 -1.43
CA ARG A 404 4.55 -44.34 -0.35
C ARG A 404 4.87 -43.13 0.52
N LEU A 405 5.26 -42.00 -0.08
CA LEU A 405 5.58 -40.77 0.64
C LEU A 405 4.42 -40.29 1.52
N PHE A 406 3.20 -40.31 0.98
CA PHE A 406 1.99 -39.98 1.74
C PHE A 406 1.81 -40.94 2.93
N ALA A 407 1.91 -42.25 2.70
CA ALA A 407 1.76 -43.26 3.75
C ALA A 407 2.80 -43.08 4.87
N VAL A 408 4.06 -42.81 4.53
CA VAL A 408 5.15 -42.58 5.50
C VAL A 408 4.89 -41.35 6.35
N ARG A 409 4.52 -40.24 5.74
CA ARG A 409 4.19 -39.00 6.45
C ARG A 409 3.02 -39.19 7.41
N GLU A 410 1.97 -39.89 6.96
CA GLU A 410 0.82 -40.17 7.81
C GLU A 410 1.18 -41.12 8.96
N LEU A 411 1.94 -42.19 8.72
CA LEU A 411 2.43 -43.05 9.79
C LEU A 411 3.26 -42.26 10.82
N GLY A 412 4.11 -41.34 10.35
CA GLY A 412 4.93 -40.49 11.22
C GLY A 412 4.08 -39.52 12.05
N ARG A 413 3.03 -38.94 11.45
CA ARG A 413 2.05 -38.10 12.16
C ARG A 413 1.30 -38.88 13.24
N ILE A 414 0.94 -40.14 12.99
CA ILE A 414 0.22 -40.99 13.94
C ILE A 414 1.13 -41.41 15.11
N GLY A 415 2.40 -41.72 14.83
CA GLY A 415 3.40 -42.01 15.85
C GLY A 415 3.21 -43.35 16.60
N ASP A 416 2.44 -44.30 16.04
CA ASP A 416 2.26 -45.63 16.64
C ASP A 416 3.51 -46.49 16.43
N ILE A 417 3.97 -47.14 17.51
CA ILE A 417 5.19 -47.96 17.54
C ILE A 417 5.16 -49.13 16.54
N LYS A 418 3.97 -49.61 16.13
CA LYS A 418 3.84 -50.68 15.13
C LYS A 418 4.38 -50.27 13.75
N ALA A 419 4.52 -48.98 13.47
CA ALA A 419 5.11 -48.47 12.23
C ALA A 419 6.66 -48.48 12.24
N GLU A 420 7.31 -48.74 13.37
CA GLU A 420 8.77 -48.67 13.53
C GLU A 420 9.52 -49.50 12.46
N GLN A 421 9.13 -50.76 12.28
CA GLN A 421 9.78 -51.65 11.31
C GLN A 421 9.58 -51.19 9.86
N VAL A 422 8.47 -50.50 9.59
CA VAL A 422 8.18 -49.93 8.27
C VAL A 422 9.14 -48.78 7.99
N PHE A 423 9.34 -47.86 8.94
CA PHE A 423 10.31 -46.77 8.79
C PHE A 423 11.73 -47.27 8.56
N ILE A 424 12.19 -48.27 9.34
CA ILE A 424 13.53 -48.86 9.16
C ILE A 424 13.72 -49.41 7.74
N LYS A 425 12.70 -50.08 7.19
CA LYS A 425 12.74 -50.61 5.81
C LYS A 425 12.85 -49.49 4.79
N LEU A 426 12.10 -48.42 4.96
CA LEU A 426 12.01 -47.30 4.02
C LEU A 426 13.24 -46.39 4.00
N LEU A 427 14.15 -46.52 4.96
CA LEU A 427 15.49 -45.91 4.86
C LEU A 427 16.27 -46.37 3.61
N ASN A 428 15.87 -47.49 3.02
CA ASN A 428 16.42 -48.00 1.76
C ASN A 428 15.47 -47.85 0.57
N ASP A 429 14.40 -47.04 0.68
CA ASP A 429 13.48 -46.79 -0.45
C ASP A 429 14.24 -46.20 -1.64
N PRO A 430 13.94 -46.59 -2.89
CA PRO A 430 14.60 -46.01 -4.07
C PRO A 430 14.38 -44.50 -4.20
N ASP A 431 13.23 -43.98 -3.75
CA ASP A 431 12.91 -42.55 -3.80
C ASP A 431 13.51 -41.79 -2.62
N ALA A 432 14.25 -40.71 -2.92
CA ALA A 432 14.93 -39.92 -1.90
C ALA A 432 13.98 -39.17 -0.96
N GLN A 433 12.81 -38.74 -1.43
CA GLN A 433 11.84 -38.04 -0.58
C GLN A 433 11.19 -38.99 0.42
N VAL A 434 10.97 -40.25 0.04
CA VAL A 434 10.46 -41.29 0.94
C VAL A 434 11.47 -41.62 2.03
N ARG A 435 12.78 -41.62 1.73
CA ARG A 435 13.83 -41.83 2.74
C ARG A 435 13.97 -40.66 3.73
N ILE A 436 13.69 -39.43 3.29
CA ILE A 436 13.87 -38.21 4.09
C ILE A 436 12.66 -37.94 5.00
N ALA A 437 11.45 -38.25 4.52
CA ALA A 437 10.20 -38.06 5.26
C ALA A 437 10.13 -39.00 6.46
#